data_AF-G5A677-F1
#
_entry.id   AF-G5A677-F1
#
_cell.length_a   1.000
_cell.length_b   1.000
_cell.length_c   1.000
_cell.angle_alpha   90.00
_cell.angle_beta   90.00
_cell.angle_gamma   90.00
#
_symmetry.space_group_name_H-M   'P 1'
#
loop_
_entity.id
_entity.type
_entity.pdbx_description
1 polymer ?
#
loop_
_entity_poly.entity_id
_entity_poly.type
_entity_poly.pdbx_seq_one_letter_code
_entity_poly.pdbx_strand_id
1 'polypeptide(L)'
;MRKCHLNTCPVGVATQDPELRKKFQGQPEHVVNFMFMLAEEVQDYMRRLGFRKLDDLIGRADLLKVNQDALHYKSRKLDLSPLLINASTLNEGAGVKKEMEQEHEVEKCIDMRLIAKAKDALESKTPVVIDDVATNLDRTLGATLSHEICKRYGEQGLPDGTVHLKLKGHGGQSLAFGLAKGVRLDLEGDSNDYVGTGGGGAYFSGKAGERFCVRNSGVKTVVEGVGDHGCGYMTGGRVVVLGPTGRNFAAGMSGGIAYTFDEDSSFQKKCNMGMVGVAPLTETASAAEIHEVKALITKHLERTHWDASVTKFMRVMPYDYERVLLERAAVVKETKKSASASAKTTTITWVVLKGLRYVRRGDSKEHEMYNQGNHRTAMTHSL
;
A
#
# COMPACT_ATOMS: atom_id res chain seq x y z
N MET A 1 35.68 -1.56 5.01
CA MET A 1 35.22 -2.49 3.96
C MET A 1 34.32 -1.87 2.90
N ARG A 2 33.32 -1.02 3.21
CA ARG A 2 32.53 -0.25 2.21
C ARG A 2 31.96 -1.08 1.03
N LYS A 3 31.53 -2.33 1.31
CA LYS A 3 31.04 -3.32 0.33
C LYS A 3 29.55 -3.65 0.47
N CYS A 4 28.74 -2.73 1.01
CA CYS A 4 27.33 -2.98 1.32
C CYS A 4 26.52 -3.43 0.08
N HIS A 5 26.80 -2.84 -1.08
CA HIS A 5 26.15 -3.15 -2.36
C HIS A 5 26.46 -4.56 -2.91
N LEU A 6 27.49 -5.24 -2.39
CA LEU A 6 27.89 -6.57 -2.85
C LEU A 6 27.26 -7.71 -2.05
N ASN A 7 26.40 -7.41 -1.07
CA ASN A 7 25.79 -8.41 -0.17
C ASN A 7 26.80 -9.27 0.63
N THR A 8 28.08 -8.87 0.69
CA THR A 8 29.20 -9.66 1.26
C THR A 8 29.74 -9.04 2.55
N CYS A 9 28.86 -8.47 3.39
CA CYS A 9 29.28 -7.87 4.65
C CYS A 9 29.88 -8.94 5.58
N PRO A 10 31.18 -8.86 5.94
CA PRO A 10 31.83 -9.92 6.70
C PRO A 10 31.36 -10.01 8.16
N VAL A 11 30.70 -8.95 8.65
CA VAL A 11 30.23 -8.80 10.03
C VAL A 11 28.70 -8.86 10.15
N GLY A 12 28.00 -9.30 9.10
CA GLY A 12 26.56 -9.52 9.14
C GLY A 12 25.69 -8.27 9.25
N VAL A 13 26.23 -7.06 9.05
CA VAL A 13 25.48 -5.80 9.15
C VAL A 13 24.67 -5.51 7.88
N ALA A 14 25.33 -5.36 6.73
CA ALA A 14 24.71 -4.97 5.47
C ALA A 14 24.71 -6.14 4.46
N THR A 15 23.97 -7.19 4.79
CA THR A 15 23.83 -8.40 3.97
C THR A 15 22.50 -9.12 4.27
N GLN A 16 21.90 -9.71 3.24
CA GLN A 16 20.75 -10.60 3.33
C GLN A 16 21.15 -12.08 3.29
N ASP A 17 22.45 -12.39 3.10
CA ASP A 17 22.96 -13.75 3.13
C ASP A 17 22.81 -14.33 4.56
N PRO A 18 22.09 -15.47 4.73
CA PRO A 18 21.85 -16.06 6.05
C PRO A 18 23.12 -16.44 6.81
N GLU A 19 24.17 -16.92 6.13
CA GLU A 19 25.42 -17.34 6.76
C GLU A 19 26.25 -16.14 7.22
N LEU A 20 26.23 -15.05 6.45
CA LEU A 20 26.88 -13.81 6.88
C LEU A 20 26.10 -13.10 7.98
N ARG A 21 24.76 -13.13 7.96
CA ARG A 21 23.91 -12.55 9.02
C ARG A 21 24.16 -13.20 10.39
N LYS A 22 24.43 -14.51 10.45
CA LYS A 22 24.83 -15.20 11.69
C LYS A 22 26.10 -14.62 12.35
N LYS A 23 26.93 -13.89 11.60
CA LYS A 23 28.15 -13.25 12.12
C LYS A 23 27.87 -11.92 12.83
N PHE A 24 26.63 -11.42 12.80
CA PHE A 24 26.28 -10.18 13.50
C PHE A 24 26.30 -10.39 15.02
N GLN A 25 27.18 -9.66 15.69
CA GLN A 25 27.36 -9.70 17.15
C GLN A 25 26.89 -8.41 17.85
N GLY A 26 26.29 -7.47 17.10
CA GLY A 26 25.82 -6.21 17.67
C GLY A 26 24.66 -6.42 18.63
N GLN A 27 24.71 -5.77 19.79
CA GLN A 27 23.63 -5.77 20.78
C GLN A 27 23.03 -4.37 20.89
N PRO A 28 21.74 -4.23 21.24
CA PRO A 28 21.12 -2.93 21.47
C PRO A 28 21.93 -2.03 22.43
N GLU A 29 22.54 -2.63 23.47
CA GLU A 29 23.36 -1.96 24.47
C GLU A 29 24.56 -1.24 23.87
N HIS A 30 25.14 -1.76 22.78
CA HIS A 30 26.26 -1.08 22.10
C HIS A 30 25.84 0.29 21.54
N VAL A 31 24.62 0.39 21.01
CA VAL A 31 24.07 1.65 20.47
C VAL A 31 23.67 2.58 21.61
N VAL A 32 23.04 2.04 22.66
CA VAL A 32 22.66 2.80 23.86
C VAL A 32 23.89 3.44 24.50
N ASN A 33 24.95 2.66 24.73
CA ASN A 33 26.20 3.16 25.31
C ASN A 33 26.85 4.23 24.44
N PHE A 34 26.86 4.04 23.12
CA PHE A 34 27.34 5.06 22.19
C PHE A 34 26.57 6.39 22.33
N MET A 35 25.24 6.33 22.40
CA MET A 35 24.42 7.54 22.56
C MET A 35 24.63 8.21 23.92
N PHE A 36 24.85 7.45 25.00
CA PHE A 36 25.20 8.03 26.30
C PHE A 36 26.56 8.72 26.28
N MET A 37 27.59 8.08 25.72
CA MET A 37 28.92 8.70 25.58
C MET A 37 28.85 9.99 24.75
N LEU A 38 28.09 9.98 23.65
CA LEU A 38 27.87 11.17 22.83
C LEU A 38 27.15 12.27 23.63
N ALA A 39 26.09 11.93 24.37
CA ALA A 39 25.34 12.89 25.17
C ALA A 39 26.20 13.50 26.29
N GLU A 40 27.06 12.70 26.93
CA GLU A 40 28.03 13.16 27.93
C GLU A 40 29.03 14.16 27.34
N GLU A 41 29.56 13.87 26.14
CA GLU A 41 30.47 14.78 25.44
C GLU A 41 29.78 16.11 25.07
N VAL A 42 28.55 16.06 24.55
CA VAL A 42 27.76 17.27 24.28
C VAL A 42 27.54 18.07 25.56
N GLN A 43 27.19 17.41 26.67
CA GLN A 43 27.03 18.09 27.96
C GLN A 43 28.33 18.72 28.47
N ASP A 44 29.48 18.12 28.19
CA ASP A 44 30.77 18.72 28.54
C ASP A 44 31.00 20.03 27.78
N TYR A 45 30.76 20.05 26.46
CA TYR A 45 30.84 21.29 25.68
C TYR A 45 29.83 22.34 26.17
N MET A 46 28.60 21.93 26.47
CA MET A 46 27.58 22.82 27.05
C MET A 46 28.08 23.45 28.37
N ARG A 47 28.63 22.64 29.28
CA ARG A 47 29.20 23.10 30.56
C ARG A 47 30.34 24.09 30.34
N ARG A 48 31.25 23.81 29.40
CA ARG A 48 32.38 24.68 29.06
C ARG A 48 31.95 26.01 28.46
N LEU A 49 30.84 26.03 27.73
CA LEU A 49 30.24 27.24 27.16
C LEU A 49 29.32 27.98 28.15
N GLY A 50 29.05 27.40 29.33
CA GLY A 50 28.20 28.00 30.36
C GLY A 50 26.69 27.78 30.18
N PHE A 51 26.28 26.82 29.35
CA PHE A 51 24.88 26.52 29.07
C PHE A 51 24.39 25.27 29.81
N ARG A 52 23.13 25.32 30.25
CA ARG A 52 22.48 24.19 30.95
C ARG A 52 21.51 23.41 30.08
N LYS A 53 20.99 24.03 29.01
CA LYS A 53 20.04 23.41 28.09
C LYS A 53 20.59 23.49 26.67
N LEU A 54 20.42 22.41 25.91
CA LEU A 54 20.83 22.37 24.50
C LEU A 54 20.03 23.38 23.67
N ASP A 55 18.77 23.61 24.04
CA ASP A 55 17.88 24.59 23.39
C ASP A 55 18.46 26.01 23.36
N ASP A 56 19.24 26.38 24.39
CA ASP A 56 19.87 27.70 24.48
C ASP A 56 21.08 27.86 23.53
N LEU A 57 21.56 26.76 22.93
CA LEU A 57 22.64 26.75 21.94
C LEU A 57 22.14 26.68 20.49
N ILE A 58 20.88 26.32 20.27
CA ILE A 58 20.32 26.19 18.92
C ILE A 58 20.38 27.56 18.22
N GLY A 59 20.93 27.58 16.99
CA GLY A 59 21.04 28.78 16.17
C GLY A 59 22.08 29.81 16.62
N ARG A 60 22.83 29.57 17.70
CA ARG A 60 23.86 30.49 18.24
C ARG A 60 25.16 30.49 17.43
N ALA A 61 25.07 30.88 16.16
CA ALA A 61 26.21 31.01 15.26
C ALA A 61 27.24 32.03 15.78
N ASP A 62 26.83 32.98 16.62
CA ASP A 62 27.69 33.96 17.30
C ASP A 62 28.67 33.32 18.31
N LEU A 63 28.43 32.08 18.75
CA LEU A 63 29.36 31.33 19.60
C LEU A 63 30.44 30.59 18.79
N LEU A 64 30.36 30.61 17.46
CA LEU A 64 31.28 29.93 16.56
C LEU A 64 32.27 30.92 15.94
N LYS A 65 33.50 30.44 15.71
CA LYS A 65 34.53 31.18 14.98
C LYS A 65 35.36 30.24 14.13
N VAL A 66 35.91 30.76 13.03
CA VAL A 66 36.86 30.01 12.20
C VAL A 66 38.18 29.86 12.94
N ASN A 67 38.63 28.62 13.14
CA ASN A 67 40.00 28.36 13.58
C ASN A 67 40.95 28.44 12.38
N GLN A 68 41.57 29.60 12.19
CA GLN A 68 42.47 29.88 11.07
C GLN A 68 43.71 28.97 11.07
N ASP A 69 44.19 28.57 12.25
CA ASP A 69 45.38 27.72 12.40
C ASP A 69 45.12 26.29 11.95
N ALA A 70 43.85 25.85 11.98
CA ALA A 70 43.43 24.53 11.52
C ALA A 70 43.22 24.44 10.00
N LEU A 71 43.35 25.55 9.25
CA LEU A 71 43.10 25.55 7.81
C LEU A 71 44.25 24.92 7.00
N HIS A 72 43.91 23.86 6.27
CA HIS A 72 44.78 23.26 5.26
C HIS A 72 45.09 24.27 4.14
N TYR A 73 46.27 24.20 3.51
CA TYR A 73 46.70 25.19 2.52
C TYR A 73 45.70 25.41 1.36
N LYS A 74 44.97 24.36 0.97
CA LYS A 74 43.94 24.42 -0.08
C LYS A 74 42.65 25.14 0.35
N SER A 75 42.36 25.20 1.64
CA SER A 75 41.12 25.80 2.18
C SER A 75 41.32 27.20 2.77
N ARG A 76 42.56 27.71 2.83
CA ARG A 76 42.89 29.03 3.41
C ARG A 76 42.18 30.22 2.78
N LYS A 77 41.67 30.07 1.56
CA LYS A 77 40.95 31.12 0.82
C LYS A 77 39.43 30.95 0.85
N LEU A 78 38.91 29.94 1.54
CA LEU A 78 37.47 29.79 1.69
C LEU A 78 36.94 30.85 2.64
N ASP A 79 35.94 31.59 2.18
CA ASP A 79 35.14 32.44 3.04
C ASP A 79 34.05 31.61 3.71
N LEU A 80 34.20 31.38 5.02
CA LEU A 80 33.22 30.66 5.85
C LEU A 80 32.27 31.60 6.58
N SER A 81 32.38 32.92 6.39
CA SER A 81 31.48 33.89 7.01
C SER A 81 30.00 33.62 6.76
N PRO A 82 29.54 33.09 5.59
CA PRO A 82 28.13 32.78 5.39
C PRO A 82 27.57 31.72 6.35
N LEU A 83 28.42 30.85 6.91
CA LEU A 83 28.00 29.84 7.89
C LEU A 83 27.82 30.40 9.31
N LEU A 84 28.35 31.60 9.58
CA LEU A 84 28.36 32.24 10.89
C LEU A 84 27.31 33.35 11.01
N ILE A 85 26.53 33.59 9.96
CA ILE A 85 25.46 34.60 9.97
C ILE A 85 24.32 34.10 10.86
N ASN A 86 23.99 34.89 11.88
CA ASN A 86 22.84 34.61 12.74
C ASN A 86 21.54 35.02 12.03
N ALA A 87 20.50 34.18 12.10
CA ALA A 87 19.21 34.45 11.45
C ALA A 87 18.59 35.79 11.87
N SER A 88 18.78 36.20 13.13
CA SER A 88 18.28 37.48 13.65
C SER A 88 18.91 38.70 12.98
N THR A 89 20.08 38.54 12.36
CA THR A 89 20.76 39.61 11.61
C THR A 89 20.21 39.77 10.19
N LEU A 90 19.53 38.73 9.67
CA LEU A 90 18.90 38.75 8.35
C LEU A 90 17.43 39.20 8.43
N ASN A 91 16.76 38.91 9.54
CA ASN A 91 15.38 39.31 9.79
C ASN A 91 15.20 39.55 11.30
N GLU A 92 14.87 40.78 11.68
CA GLU A 92 14.72 41.20 13.09
C GLU A 92 13.63 40.41 13.84
N GLY A 93 12.63 39.88 13.12
CA GLY A 93 11.55 39.07 13.69
C GLY A 93 11.84 37.56 13.69
N ALA A 94 12.99 37.12 13.19
CA ALA A 94 13.32 35.70 13.15
C ALA A 94 13.93 35.22 14.48
N GLY A 95 13.20 34.35 15.17
CA GLY A 95 13.75 33.59 16.30
C GLY A 95 14.93 32.71 15.87
N VAL A 96 15.88 32.51 16.77
CA VAL A 96 17.06 31.62 16.56
C VAL A 96 16.78 30.18 17.00
N LYS A 97 15.60 29.95 17.58
CA LYS A 97 15.13 28.65 18.09
C LYS A 97 13.63 28.49 17.87
N LYS A 98 13.08 27.33 18.27
CA LYS A 98 11.64 27.07 18.16
C LYS A 98 10.86 27.96 19.14
N GLU A 99 10.03 28.84 18.61
CA GLU A 99 9.22 29.79 19.40
C GLU A 99 7.71 29.54 19.32
N MET A 100 7.26 28.74 18.36
CA MET A 100 5.85 28.41 18.18
C MET A 100 5.66 26.95 17.81
N GLU A 101 4.49 26.44 18.18
CA GLU A 101 3.99 25.16 17.71
C GLU A 101 3.39 25.30 16.31
N GLN A 102 3.40 24.19 15.56
CA GLN A 102 2.81 24.15 14.23
C GLN A 102 1.35 23.70 14.35
N GLU A 103 0.41 24.54 13.89
CA GLU A 103 -0.99 24.18 13.76
C GLU A 103 -1.24 23.57 12.37
N HIS A 104 -1.83 22.39 12.34
CA HIS A 104 -2.06 21.62 11.11
C HIS A 104 -3.54 21.60 10.69
N GLU A 105 -4.44 22.16 11.52
CA GLU A 105 -5.88 22.27 11.27
C GLU A 105 -6.59 20.95 10.96
N VAL A 106 -6.05 19.83 11.45
CA VAL A 106 -6.57 18.47 11.17
C VAL A 106 -8.03 18.33 11.61
N GLU A 107 -8.43 19.04 12.66
CA GLU A 107 -9.81 19.01 13.16
C GLU A 107 -10.83 19.62 12.20
N LYS A 108 -10.39 20.45 11.24
CA LYS A 108 -11.25 21.05 10.22
C LYS A 108 -11.44 20.17 8.99
N CYS A 109 -10.69 19.07 8.87
CA CYS A 109 -10.77 18.17 7.73
C CYS A 109 -12.12 17.44 7.65
N ILE A 110 -12.63 17.22 6.43
CA ILE A 110 -13.88 16.49 6.18
C ILE A 110 -13.91 15.11 6.84
N ASP A 111 -12.76 14.45 6.96
CA ASP A 111 -12.67 13.13 7.59
C ASP A 111 -13.20 13.12 9.03
N MET A 112 -13.06 14.22 9.78
CA MET A 112 -13.61 14.30 11.14
C MET A 112 -15.15 14.18 11.13
N ARG A 113 -15.79 14.77 10.14
CA ARG A 113 -17.23 14.61 9.88
C ARG A 113 -17.57 13.19 9.45
N LEU A 114 -16.76 12.59 8.55
CA LEU A 114 -16.97 11.22 8.09
C LEU A 114 -16.81 10.20 9.22
N ILE A 115 -15.83 10.37 10.11
CA ILE A 115 -15.60 9.55 11.30
C ILE A 115 -16.80 9.62 12.25
N ALA A 116 -17.31 10.82 12.50
CA ALA A 116 -18.51 11.00 13.32
C ALA A 116 -19.73 10.27 12.73
N LYS A 117 -19.92 10.35 11.40
CA LYS A 117 -20.99 9.60 10.70
C LYS A 117 -20.74 8.09 10.65
N ALA A 118 -19.49 7.64 10.73
CA ALA A 118 -19.10 6.23 10.69
C ALA A 118 -19.02 5.58 12.08
N LYS A 119 -19.50 6.23 13.15
CA LYS A 119 -19.37 5.77 14.53
C LYS A 119 -19.81 4.31 14.73
N ASP A 120 -20.99 3.94 14.24
CA ASP A 120 -21.53 2.58 14.40
C ASP A 120 -20.69 1.52 13.66
N ALA A 121 -20.10 1.89 12.52
CA ALA A 121 -19.15 1.02 11.83
C ALA A 121 -17.84 0.85 12.60
N LEU A 122 -17.35 1.92 13.24
CA LEU A 122 -16.10 1.90 14.00
C LEU A 122 -16.23 1.24 15.37
N GLU A 123 -17.40 1.26 16.00
CA GLU A 123 -17.63 0.70 17.33
C GLU A 123 -18.14 -0.74 17.27
N SER A 124 -19.10 -1.04 16.39
CA SER A 124 -19.78 -2.33 16.35
C SER A 124 -19.72 -3.03 14.99
N LYS A 125 -18.94 -2.52 14.02
CA LYS A 125 -18.85 -3.05 12.65
C LYS A 125 -20.20 -3.10 11.93
N THR A 126 -21.13 -2.24 12.32
CA THR A 126 -22.43 -2.11 11.66
C THR A 126 -22.24 -1.44 10.31
N PRO A 127 -22.75 -2.01 9.20
CA PRO A 127 -22.66 -1.36 7.90
C PRO A 127 -23.34 0.02 7.90
N VAL A 128 -22.64 1.04 7.39
CA VAL A 128 -23.13 2.42 7.26
C VAL A 128 -22.93 2.91 5.83
N VAL A 129 -23.90 3.68 5.35
CA VAL A 129 -23.81 4.41 4.07
C VAL A 129 -23.82 5.90 4.40
N ILE A 130 -22.84 6.63 3.87
CA ILE A 130 -22.64 8.04 4.16
C ILE A 130 -22.68 8.80 2.85
N ASP A 131 -23.74 9.59 2.66
CA ASP A 131 -23.86 10.54 1.57
C ASP A 131 -23.28 11.91 2.00
N ASP A 132 -22.40 12.47 1.16
CA ASP A 132 -21.78 13.77 1.40
C ASP A 132 -21.27 14.45 0.11
N VAL A 133 -20.83 15.70 0.22
CA VAL A 133 -20.22 16.47 -0.88
C VAL A 133 -18.72 16.56 -0.65
N ALA A 134 -17.96 16.30 -1.72
CA ALA A 134 -16.51 16.48 -1.76
C ALA A 134 -16.14 17.69 -2.63
N THR A 135 -15.20 18.49 -2.16
CA THR A 135 -14.64 19.63 -2.87
C THR A 135 -13.14 19.44 -3.11
N ASN A 136 -12.57 20.14 -4.08
CA ASN A 136 -11.13 20.03 -4.37
C ASN A 136 -10.22 20.47 -3.19
N LEU A 137 -10.78 21.14 -2.18
CA LEU A 137 -10.11 21.50 -0.93
C LEU A 137 -9.99 20.31 0.03
N ASP A 138 -10.85 19.30 -0.11
CA ASP A 138 -10.89 18.08 0.69
C ASP A 138 -9.79 17.11 0.24
N ARG A 139 -8.55 17.45 0.60
CA ARG A 139 -7.36 16.63 0.33
C ARG A 139 -7.30 15.44 1.28
N THR A 140 -6.67 14.35 0.82
CA THR A 140 -6.45 13.13 1.62
C THR A 140 -7.74 12.52 2.19
N LEU A 141 -8.89 12.79 1.56
CA LEU A 141 -10.19 12.33 2.04
C LEU A 141 -10.20 10.80 2.16
N GLY A 142 -10.55 10.32 3.35
CA GLY A 142 -10.62 8.91 3.73
C GLY A 142 -9.37 8.41 4.47
N ALA A 143 -8.27 9.18 4.50
CA ALA A 143 -7.03 8.75 5.15
C ALA A 143 -7.16 8.68 6.67
N THR A 144 -7.76 9.68 7.31
CA THR A 144 -7.94 9.73 8.78
C THR A 144 -9.01 8.74 9.22
N LEU A 145 -10.09 8.58 8.44
CA LEU A 145 -11.07 7.51 8.66
C LEU A 145 -10.39 6.12 8.60
N SER A 146 -9.51 5.92 7.61
CA SER A 146 -8.74 4.68 7.48
C SER A 146 -7.76 4.48 8.64
N HIS A 147 -7.15 5.56 9.13
CA HIS A 147 -6.34 5.53 10.35
C HIS A 147 -7.15 5.02 11.55
N GLU A 148 -8.36 5.55 11.77
CA GLU A 148 -9.21 5.14 12.89
C GLU A 148 -9.63 3.66 12.81
N ILE A 149 -9.84 3.14 11.58
CA ILE A 149 -10.10 1.72 11.34
C ILE A 149 -8.85 0.89 11.65
N CYS A 150 -7.71 1.24 11.07
CA CYS A 150 -6.44 0.52 11.27
C CYS A 150 -6.00 0.53 12.74
N LYS A 151 -6.22 1.64 13.46
CA LYS A 151 -5.92 1.77 14.89
C LYS A 151 -6.73 0.78 15.75
N ARG A 152 -7.97 0.48 15.35
CA ARG A 152 -8.86 -0.45 16.07
C ARG A 152 -8.67 -1.91 15.66
N TYR A 153 -8.49 -2.16 14.36
CA TYR A 153 -8.59 -3.50 13.78
C TYR A 153 -7.33 -3.98 13.07
N GLY A 154 -6.27 -3.17 13.02
CA GLY A 154 -5.03 -3.48 12.33
C GLY A 154 -5.25 -3.78 10.84
N GLU A 155 -4.45 -4.69 10.30
CA GLU A 155 -4.48 -5.08 8.87
C GLU A 155 -5.76 -5.82 8.46
N GLN A 156 -6.52 -6.36 9.42
CA GLN A 156 -7.78 -7.05 9.13
C GLN A 156 -8.87 -6.06 8.71
N GLY A 157 -8.84 -4.84 9.28
CA GLY A 157 -9.82 -3.80 8.99
C GLY A 157 -11.26 -4.22 9.32
N LEU A 158 -12.19 -3.73 8.51
CA LEU A 158 -13.62 -4.05 8.61
C LEU A 158 -14.03 -5.07 7.52
N PRO A 159 -15.15 -5.79 7.70
CA PRO A 159 -15.78 -6.54 6.62
C PRO A 159 -16.03 -5.66 5.38
N ASP A 160 -16.00 -6.25 4.19
CA ASP A 160 -16.14 -5.51 2.93
C ASP A 160 -17.46 -4.71 2.89
N GLY A 161 -17.39 -3.43 2.52
CA GLY A 161 -18.55 -2.55 2.43
C GLY A 161 -19.15 -2.10 3.76
N THR A 162 -18.49 -2.31 4.91
CA THR A 162 -18.98 -1.83 6.21
C THR A 162 -19.09 -0.31 6.25
N VAL A 163 -18.20 0.42 5.59
CA VAL A 163 -18.35 1.87 5.40
C VAL A 163 -18.45 2.15 3.91
N HIS A 164 -19.59 2.66 3.46
CA HIS A 164 -19.80 3.08 2.08
C HIS A 164 -19.96 4.59 2.00
N LEU A 165 -18.91 5.27 1.54
CA LEU A 165 -18.91 6.70 1.26
C LEU A 165 -19.45 6.93 -0.16
N LYS A 166 -20.54 7.68 -0.26
CA LYS A 166 -21.13 8.13 -1.52
C LYS A 166 -20.96 9.64 -1.62
N LEU A 167 -20.00 10.06 -2.42
CA LEU A 167 -19.58 11.45 -2.52
C LEU A 167 -19.99 12.02 -3.87
N LYS A 168 -20.37 13.29 -3.89
CA LYS A 168 -20.59 14.06 -5.11
C LYS A 168 -19.68 15.28 -5.15
N GLY A 169 -19.14 15.62 -6.32
CA GLY A 169 -18.33 16.82 -6.53
C GLY A 169 -16.91 16.52 -7.00
N HIS A 170 -15.91 17.17 -6.40
CA HIS A 170 -14.52 17.13 -6.88
C HIS A 170 -13.59 16.56 -5.80
N GLY A 171 -12.89 15.47 -6.08
CA GLY A 171 -11.88 14.93 -5.20
C GLY A 171 -10.65 15.83 -5.14
N GLY A 172 -10.26 16.26 -3.93
CA GLY A 172 -8.96 16.89 -3.70
C GLY A 172 -7.80 15.93 -3.97
N GLN A 173 -6.57 16.46 -3.91
CA GLN A 173 -5.37 15.64 -4.06
C GLN A 173 -5.33 14.52 -3.02
N SER A 174 -4.82 13.35 -3.44
CA SER A 174 -4.71 12.16 -2.59
C SER A 174 -6.05 11.62 -2.07
N LEU A 175 -7.13 11.81 -2.83
CA LEU A 175 -8.41 11.15 -2.56
C LEU A 175 -8.20 9.64 -2.36
N ALA A 176 -8.84 9.09 -1.32
CA ALA A 176 -8.81 7.68 -1.00
C ALA A 176 -7.43 7.13 -0.61
N PHE A 177 -6.41 7.99 -0.41
CA PHE A 177 -5.05 7.56 -0.10
C PHE A 177 -5.01 6.61 1.11
N GLY A 178 -4.60 5.37 0.86
CA GLY A 178 -4.47 4.37 1.92
C GLY A 178 -5.79 3.86 2.49
N LEU A 179 -6.88 3.89 1.71
CA LEU A 179 -8.19 3.37 2.14
C LEU A 179 -8.08 1.99 2.82
N ALA A 180 -8.61 1.89 4.04
CA ALA A 180 -8.62 0.66 4.82
C ALA A 180 -9.60 -0.38 4.26
N LYS A 181 -9.32 -1.66 4.55
CA LYS A 181 -10.25 -2.76 4.22
C LYS A 181 -11.61 -2.52 4.88
N GLY A 182 -12.67 -2.73 4.10
CA GLY A 182 -14.05 -2.51 4.52
C GLY A 182 -14.60 -1.11 4.22
N VAL A 183 -13.77 -0.19 3.72
CA VAL A 183 -14.22 1.10 3.18
C VAL A 183 -14.40 0.99 1.68
N ARG A 184 -15.58 1.38 1.21
CA ARG A 184 -15.91 1.64 -0.19
C ARG A 184 -16.13 3.13 -0.35
N LEU A 185 -15.52 3.73 -1.36
CA LEU A 185 -15.71 5.11 -1.73
C LEU A 185 -16.14 5.19 -3.20
N ASP A 186 -17.32 5.75 -3.41
CA ASP A 186 -17.83 6.09 -4.74
C ASP A 186 -17.84 7.63 -4.83
N LEU A 187 -17.23 8.19 -5.89
CA LEU A 187 -17.25 9.61 -6.17
C LEU A 187 -17.92 9.84 -7.53
N GLU A 188 -19.07 10.51 -7.51
CA GLU A 188 -19.73 11.04 -8.70
C GLU A 188 -19.16 12.43 -9.02
N GLY A 189 -18.29 12.49 -10.01
CA GLY A 189 -17.61 13.71 -10.44
C GLY A 189 -16.20 13.42 -10.96
N ASP A 190 -15.24 14.28 -10.61
CA ASP A 190 -13.84 14.13 -10.99
C ASP A 190 -12.91 14.22 -9.77
N SER A 191 -11.62 13.96 -9.97
CA SER A 191 -10.63 14.09 -8.90
C SER A 191 -9.30 14.58 -9.44
N ASN A 192 -8.56 15.28 -8.57
CA ASN A 192 -7.19 15.69 -8.80
C ASN A 192 -6.21 14.51 -8.62
N ASP A 193 -4.92 14.83 -8.64
CA ASP A 193 -3.82 13.87 -8.59
C ASP A 193 -3.83 12.95 -7.36
N TYR A 194 -3.15 11.82 -7.52
CA TYR A 194 -2.82 10.86 -6.46
C TYR A 194 -4.03 10.11 -5.88
N VAL A 195 -5.10 9.94 -6.64
CA VAL A 195 -6.15 8.99 -6.29
C VAL A 195 -5.53 7.60 -6.17
N GLY A 196 -5.64 6.99 -5.00
CA GLY A 196 -4.99 5.70 -4.79
C GLY A 196 -5.50 5.00 -3.55
N THR A 197 -5.72 3.69 -3.66
CA THR A 197 -6.14 2.85 -2.52
C THR A 197 -4.94 2.07 -1.98
N GLY A 198 -4.93 1.79 -0.67
CA GLY A 198 -3.91 0.94 -0.03
C GLY A 198 -3.98 -0.54 -0.45
N GLY A 199 -5.07 -0.95 -1.11
CA GLY A 199 -5.29 -2.32 -1.58
C GLY A 199 -6.65 -2.49 -2.24
N GLY A 200 -7.05 -3.73 -2.52
CA GLY A 200 -8.34 -4.01 -3.17
C GLY A 200 -8.34 -3.57 -4.64
N GLY A 201 -9.36 -2.80 -5.04
CA GLY A 201 -9.45 -2.33 -6.42
C GLY A 201 -10.07 -0.96 -6.61
N ALA A 202 -9.69 -0.32 -7.71
CA ALA A 202 -10.13 1.01 -8.13
C ALA A 202 -10.69 0.96 -9.55
N TYR A 203 -11.72 1.76 -9.82
CA TYR A 203 -12.47 1.72 -11.07
C TYR A 203 -12.73 3.16 -11.48
N PHE A 204 -12.23 3.55 -12.65
CA PHE A 204 -12.22 4.94 -13.10
C PHE A 204 -12.98 5.06 -14.42
N SER A 205 -14.16 5.68 -14.39
CA SER A 205 -14.86 6.07 -15.62
C SER A 205 -14.20 7.32 -16.18
N GLY A 206 -13.64 7.24 -17.38
CA GLY A 206 -12.78 8.26 -17.95
C GLY A 206 -11.27 7.96 -17.89
N LYS A 207 -10.49 8.98 -18.24
CA LYS A 207 -9.04 8.86 -18.47
C LYS A 207 -8.25 9.33 -17.25
N ALA A 208 -7.23 8.56 -16.89
CA ALA A 208 -6.22 9.02 -15.97
C ALA A 208 -5.10 9.80 -16.70
N GLY A 209 -4.43 10.68 -15.96
CA GLY A 209 -3.27 11.43 -16.44
C GLY A 209 -2.01 10.56 -16.57
N GLU A 210 -0.85 11.22 -16.45
CA GLU A 210 0.45 10.56 -16.51
C GLU A 210 0.72 9.67 -15.30
N ARG A 211 1.64 8.70 -15.46
CA ARG A 211 2.15 7.84 -14.36
C ARG A 211 1.05 7.06 -13.63
N PHE A 212 -0.06 6.78 -14.29
CA PHE A 212 -1.10 5.90 -13.75
C PHE A 212 -0.51 4.55 -13.32
N CYS A 213 -0.84 4.08 -12.11
CA CYS A 213 -0.27 2.88 -11.51
C CYS A 213 1.27 2.84 -11.39
N VAL A 214 1.93 4.00 -11.28
CA VAL A 214 3.34 4.04 -10.92
C VAL A 214 3.59 3.28 -9.62
N ARG A 215 4.55 2.35 -9.64
CA ARG A 215 4.90 1.48 -8.50
C ARG A 215 3.74 0.66 -7.91
N ASN A 216 2.67 0.41 -8.67
CA ASN A 216 1.61 -0.50 -8.23
C ASN A 216 2.23 -1.85 -7.84
N SER A 217 1.91 -2.32 -6.63
CA SER A 217 2.47 -3.54 -6.05
C SER A 217 1.39 -4.58 -5.73
N GLY A 218 0.11 -4.31 -6.02
CA GLY A 218 -0.96 -5.26 -5.66
C GLY A 218 -2.40 -4.83 -5.95
N VAL A 219 -2.65 -3.58 -6.35
CA VAL A 219 -4.00 -3.09 -6.65
C VAL A 219 -4.48 -3.68 -7.98
N LYS A 220 -5.77 -4.06 -8.02
CA LYS A 220 -6.48 -4.42 -9.25
C LYS A 220 -7.31 -3.24 -9.72
N THR A 221 -7.09 -2.73 -10.93
CA THR A 221 -7.76 -1.51 -11.38
C THR A 221 -8.19 -1.57 -12.83
N VAL A 222 -9.26 -0.84 -13.13
CA VAL A 222 -9.76 -0.60 -14.50
C VAL A 222 -9.87 0.90 -14.75
N VAL A 223 -9.43 1.35 -15.92
CA VAL A 223 -9.48 2.76 -16.36
C VAL A 223 -9.73 2.84 -17.86
N GLU A 224 -10.35 3.91 -18.36
CA GLU A 224 -10.74 4.05 -19.78
C GLU A 224 -9.72 4.79 -20.64
N GLY A 225 -8.53 5.05 -20.09
CA GLY A 225 -7.38 5.58 -20.81
C GLY A 225 -6.33 6.11 -19.85
N VAL A 226 -5.08 6.19 -20.31
CA VAL A 226 -3.95 6.64 -19.48
C VAL A 226 -3.03 7.54 -20.29
N GLY A 227 -2.44 8.53 -19.63
CA GLY A 227 -1.38 9.36 -20.20
C GLY A 227 -0.04 8.62 -20.33
N ASP A 228 1.03 9.39 -20.47
CA ASP A 228 2.40 8.87 -20.59
C ASP A 228 2.85 8.18 -19.29
N HIS A 229 3.79 7.25 -19.40
CA HIS A 229 4.43 6.54 -18.28
C HIS A 229 3.49 5.67 -17.42
N GLY A 230 2.36 5.23 -17.96
CA GLY A 230 1.47 4.27 -17.30
C GLY A 230 2.19 2.97 -16.90
N CYS A 231 1.85 2.42 -15.74
CA CYS A 231 2.43 1.22 -15.14
C CYS A 231 3.96 1.26 -14.93
N GLY A 232 4.56 2.46 -14.87
CA GLY A 232 5.99 2.61 -14.61
C GLY A 232 6.39 2.03 -13.25
N TYR A 233 7.48 1.27 -13.20
CA TYR A 233 8.00 0.65 -11.98
C TYR A 233 7.00 -0.25 -11.23
N MET A 234 5.94 -0.73 -11.89
CA MET A 234 4.97 -1.65 -11.30
C MET A 234 5.65 -3.00 -10.96
N THR A 235 5.37 -3.51 -9.76
CA THR A 235 5.97 -4.74 -9.19
C THR A 235 4.91 -5.81 -8.88
N GLY A 236 3.63 -5.48 -8.99
CA GLY A 236 2.52 -6.38 -8.71
C GLY A 236 1.17 -5.77 -9.06
N GLY A 237 0.10 -6.57 -8.98
CA GLY A 237 -1.27 -6.15 -9.28
C GLY A 237 -1.76 -6.49 -10.69
N ARG A 238 -2.93 -5.94 -11.02
CA ARG A 238 -3.63 -6.13 -12.31
C ARG A 238 -4.14 -4.78 -12.80
N VAL A 239 -3.77 -4.37 -13.99
CA VAL A 239 -4.21 -3.09 -14.56
C VAL A 239 -4.91 -3.36 -15.89
N VAL A 240 -6.16 -2.94 -16.03
CA VAL A 240 -6.89 -2.98 -17.31
C VAL A 240 -7.09 -1.56 -17.80
N VAL A 241 -6.65 -1.29 -19.02
CA VAL A 241 -6.84 0.00 -19.70
C VAL A 241 -7.75 -0.23 -20.91
N LEU A 242 -8.95 0.32 -20.86
CA LEU A 242 -10.02 0.12 -21.85
C LEU A 242 -9.96 1.11 -23.02
N GLY A 243 -8.98 2.02 -23.04
CA GLY A 243 -8.85 3.03 -24.08
C GLY A 243 -7.39 3.43 -24.34
N PRO A 244 -7.15 4.64 -24.87
CA PRO A 244 -5.83 5.02 -25.37
C PRO A 244 -4.79 5.08 -24.25
N THR A 245 -3.56 4.71 -24.60
CA THR A 245 -2.39 4.81 -23.72
C THR A 245 -1.40 5.85 -24.25
N GLY A 246 -0.69 6.51 -23.34
CA GLY A 246 0.47 7.35 -23.66
C GLY A 246 1.75 6.56 -23.91
N ARG A 247 2.84 7.30 -24.11
CA ARG A 247 4.20 6.81 -24.41
C ARG A 247 4.91 6.25 -23.17
N ASN A 248 5.97 5.49 -23.40
CA ASN A 248 6.84 4.92 -22.38
C ASN A 248 6.08 4.13 -21.30
N PHE A 249 5.01 3.44 -21.72
CA PHE A 249 4.21 2.57 -20.87
C PHE A 249 5.06 1.40 -20.36
N ALA A 250 4.83 0.96 -19.11
CA ALA A 250 5.53 -0.14 -18.44
C ALA A 250 7.06 0.03 -18.26
N ALA A 251 7.58 1.26 -18.32
CA ALA A 251 8.99 1.53 -18.07
C ALA A 251 9.42 1.06 -16.68
N GLY A 252 10.42 0.17 -16.60
CA GLY A 252 10.91 -0.38 -15.34
C GLY A 252 9.91 -1.31 -14.62
N MET A 253 8.84 -1.75 -15.28
CA MET A 253 7.90 -2.71 -14.72
C MET A 253 8.60 -4.06 -14.50
N SER A 254 8.62 -4.54 -13.27
CA SER A 254 9.33 -5.76 -12.85
C SER A 254 8.39 -6.83 -12.27
N GLY A 255 7.11 -6.52 -12.06
CA GLY A 255 6.09 -7.51 -11.74
C GLY A 255 4.66 -7.03 -11.96
N GLY A 256 3.70 -7.95 -11.85
CA GLY A 256 2.29 -7.70 -12.17
C GLY A 256 1.98 -7.91 -13.66
N ILE A 257 0.72 -7.66 -14.06
CA ILE A 257 0.27 -7.79 -15.45
C ILE A 257 -0.65 -6.63 -15.80
N ALA A 258 -0.43 -6.02 -16.96
CA ALA A 258 -1.33 -5.01 -17.53
C ALA A 258 -2.00 -5.54 -18.80
N TYR A 259 -3.23 -5.09 -19.03
CA TYR A 259 -4.06 -5.43 -20.19
C TYR A 259 -4.52 -4.15 -20.84
N THR A 260 -4.15 -3.92 -22.10
CA THR A 260 -4.43 -2.66 -22.79
C THR A 260 -5.24 -2.94 -24.04
N PHE A 261 -6.35 -2.22 -24.21
CA PHE A 261 -7.11 -2.24 -25.44
C PHE A 261 -6.31 -1.52 -26.54
N ASP A 262 -6.07 -2.21 -27.65
CA ASP A 262 -5.22 -1.72 -28.75
C ASP A 262 -6.00 -1.70 -30.08
N GLU A 263 -6.91 -0.74 -30.19
CA GLU A 263 -7.79 -0.59 -31.36
C GLU A 263 -7.01 -0.43 -32.67
N ASP A 264 -6.01 0.46 -32.67
CA ASP A 264 -5.27 0.89 -33.87
C ASP A 264 -3.95 0.12 -34.12
N SER A 265 -3.64 -0.89 -33.30
CA SER A 265 -2.37 -1.65 -33.37
C SER A 265 -1.14 -0.78 -33.09
N SER A 266 -1.29 0.36 -32.42
CA SER A 266 -0.19 1.28 -32.12
C SER A 266 0.48 1.04 -30.77
N PHE A 267 -0.16 0.25 -29.88
CA PHE A 267 0.26 0.13 -28.49
C PHE A 267 1.72 -0.30 -28.34
N GLN A 268 2.18 -1.27 -29.13
CA GLN A 268 3.56 -1.79 -29.04
C GLN A 268 4.62 -0.69 -29.22
N LYS A 269 4.35 0.34 -30.04
CA LYS A 269 5.28 1.48 -30.25
C LYS A 269 5.33 2.44 -29.06
N LYS A 270 4.30 2.41 -28.20
CA LYS A 270 4.16 3.25 -27.02
C LYS A 270 4.67 2.56 -25.75
N CYS A 271 4.88 1.24 -25.80
CA CYS A 271 5.37 0.44 -24.68
C CYS A 271 6.91 0.45 -24.61
N ASN A 272 7.46 0.57 -23.40
CA ASN A 272 8.88 0.42 -23.15
C ASN A 272 9.22 -1.07 -23.02
N MET A 273 9.80 -1.64 -24.08
CA MET A 273 10.12 -3.07 -24.17
C MET A 273 11.39 -3.48 -23.42
N GLY A 274 11.98 -2.60 -22.59
CA GLY A 274 13.26 -2.85 -21.92
C GLY A 274 13.21 -4.02 -20.92
N MET A 275 12.05 -4.25 -20.27
CA MET A 275 11.87 -5.32 -19.29
C MET A 275 10.61 -6.17 -19.51
N VAL A 276 9.73 -5.76 -20.44
CA VAL A 276 8.41 -6.38 -20.65
C VAL A 276 8.23 -6.90 -22.06
N GLY A 277 7.49 -8.01 -22.16
CA GLY A 277 6.91 -8.50 -23.40
C GLY A 277 5.47 -8.00 -23.58
N VAL A 278 5.08 -7.84 -24.84
CA VAL A 278 3.73 -7.47 -25.27
C VAL A 278 3.25 -8.51 -26.27
N ALA A 279 2.10 -9.11 -26.02
CA ALA A 279 1.50 -10.11 -26.90
C ALA A 279 -0.04 -10.09 -26.82
N PRO A 280 -0.76 -10.59 -27.83
CA PRO A 280 -2.22 -10.70 -27.74
C PRO A 280 -2.65 -11.53 -26.53
N LEU A 281 -3.65 -11.05 -25.79
CA LEU A 281 -4.16 -11.72 -24.59
C LEU A 281 -4.66 -13.13 -24.90
N THR A 282 -5.38 -13.29 -26.01
CA THR A 282 -5.98 -14.57 -26.43
C THR A 282 -4.95 -15.65 -26.77
N GLU A 283 -3.72 -15.25 -27.10
CA GLU A 283 -2.66 -16.18 -27.50
C GLU A 283 -1.79 -16.60 -26.30
N THR A 284 -1.68 -15.74 -25.29
CA THR A 284 -0.68 -15.90 -24.21
C THR A 284 -1.28 -16.14 -22.83
N ALA A 285 -2.53 -15.73 -22.59
CA ALA A 285 -3.17 -15.93 -21.29
C ALA A 285 -3.90 -17.28 -21.19
N SER A 286 -3.92 -17.81 -19.97
CA SER A 286 -4.78 -18.95 -19.64
C SER A 286 -6.27 -18.56 -19.64
N ALA A 287 -7.16 -19.55 -19.79
CA ALA A 287 -8.60 -19.32 -19.68
C ALA A 287 -9.01 -18.69 -18.33
N ALA A 288 -8.31 -19.03 -17.24
CA ALA A 288 -8.55 -18.45 -15.92
C ALA A 288 -8.16 -16.96 -15.86
N GLU A 289 -7.05 -16.58 -16.50
CA GLU A 289 -6.62 -15.18 -16.59
C GLU A 289 -7.58 -14.36 -17.45
N ILE A 290 -8.04 -14.90 -18.59
CA ILE A 290 -9.07 -14.26 -19.41
C ILE A 290 -10.37 -14.06 -18.62
N HIS A 291 -10.77 -15.04 -17.81
CA HIS A 291 -11.92 -14.92 -16.92
C HIS A 291 -11.72 -13.84 -15.85
N GLU A 292 -10.51 -13.72 -15.27
CA GLU A 292 -10.18 -12.64 -14.32
C GLU A 292 -10.32 -11.26 -14.98
N VAL A 293 -9.79 -11.07 -16.19
CA VAL A 293 -9.91 -9.81 -16.93
C VAL A 293 -11.38 -9.48 -17.20
N LYS A 294 -12.17 -10.45 -17.66
CA LYS A 294 -13.61 -10.27 -17.87
C LYS A 294 -14.32 -9.87 -16.57
N ALA A 295 -14.00 -10.53 -15.44
CA ALA A 295 -14.58 -10.19 -14.15
C ALA A 295 -14.22 -8.76 -13.70
N LEU A 296 -13.00 -8.28 -13.97
CA LEU A 296 -12.61 -6.90 -13.71
C LEU A 296 -13.42 -5.91 -14.55
N ILE A 297 -13.64 -6.20 -15.83
CA ILE A 297 -14.42 -5.35 -16.75
C ILE A 297 -15.90 -5.37 -16.36
N THR A 298 -16.48 -6.52 -16.03
CA THR A 298 -17.86 -6.63 -15.54
C THR A 298 -18.04 -5.79 -14.28
N LYS A 299 -17.10 -5.89 -13.34
CA LYS A 299 -17.13 -5.09 -12.11
C LYS A 299 -16.94 -3.59 -12.36
N HIS A 300 -16.22 -3.21 -13.42
CA HIS A 300 -16.15 -1.82 -13.90
C HIS A 300 -17.51 -1.36 -14.39
N LEU A 301 -18.12 -2.07 -15.35
CA LEU A 301 -19.46 -1.79 -15.88
C LEU A 301 -20.52 -1.63 -14.77
N GLU A 302 -20.53 -2.55 -13.80
CA GLU A 302 -21.47 -2.49 -12.65
C GLU A 302 -21.29 -1.23 -11.78
N ARG A 303 -20.10 -0.63 -11.79
CA ARG A 303 -19.74 0.50 -10.91
C ARG A 303 -19.73 1.84 -11.61
N THR A 304 -19.48 1.87 -12.91
CA THR A 304 -19.32 3.09 -13.71
C THR A 304 -20.38 3.28 -14.77
N HIS A 305 -21.21 2.26 -15.02
CA HIS A 305 -22.20 2.24 -16.11
C HIS A 305 -21.58 2.36 -17.52
N TRP A 306 -20.32 1.98 -17.69
CA TRP A 306 -19.61 1.97 -18.97
C TRP A 306 -20.21 0.99 -19.99
N ASP A 307 -20.61 1.45 -21.17
CA ASP A 307 -21.45 0.69 -22.13
C ASP A 307 -20.74 0.19 -23.40
N ALA A 308 -19.43 0.39 -23.53
CA ALA A 308 -18.69 0.02 -24.73
C ALA A 308 -18.26 -1.47 -24.75
N SER A 309 -17.96 -1.97 -25.94
CA SER A 309 -17.43 -3.33 -26.15
C SER A 309 -16.00 -3.27 -26.68
N VAL A 310 -15.10 -4.01 -26.06
CA VAL A 310 -13.68 -4.09 -26.42
C VAL A 310 -13.26 -5.53 -26.63
N THR A 311 -12.51 -5.79 -27.70
CA THR A 311 -12.20 -7.15 -28.16
C THR A 311 -10.71 -7.43 -28.31
N LYS A 312 -9.90 -6.40 -28.58
CA LYS A 312 -8.48 -6.52 -28.92
C LYS A 312 -7.59 -6.08 -27.76
N PHE A 313 -7.32 -7.01 -26.85
CA PHE A 313 -6.43 -6.77 -25.71
C PHE A 313 -5.01 -7.26 -25.96
N MET A 314 -4.06 -6.38 -25.64
CA MET A 314 -2.66 -6.74 -25.49
C MET A 314 -2.38 -7.01 -24.01
N ARG A 315 -1.63 -8.08 -23.76
CA ARG A 315 -1.09 -8.46 -22.46
C ARG A 315 0.34 -7.95 -22.35
N VAL A 316 0.63 -7.23 -21.28
CA VAL A 316 1.95 -6.66 -20.97
C VAL A 316 2.48 -7.30 -19.70
N MET A 317 3.64 -7.96 -19.79
CA MET A 317 4.21 -8.69 -18.68
C MET A 317 5.75 -8.65 -18.67
N PRO A 318 6.39 -8.45 -17.51
CA PRO A 318 7.85 -8.52 -17.39
C PRO A 318 8.40 -9.92 -17.67
N TYR A 319 9.48 -10.02 -18.43
CA TYR A 319 10.08 -11.30 -18.83
C TYR A 319 10.50 -12.16 -17.63
N ASP A 320 11.18 -11.55 -16.65
CA ASP A 320 11.62 -12.24 -15.43
C ASP A 320 10.43 -12.70 -14.58
N TYR A 321 9.37 -11.88 -14.53
CA TYR A 321 8.15 -12.23 -13.81
C TYR A 321 7.44 -13.41 -14.47
N GLU A 322 7.36 -13.43 -15.81
CA GLU A 322 6.79 -14.54 -16.58
C GLU A 322 7.54 -15.83 -16.36
N ARG A 323 8.88 -15.79 -16.42
CA ARG A 323 9.73 -16.94 -16.11
C ARG A 323 9.43 -17.51 -14.72
N VAL A 324 9.38 -16.64 -13.70
CA VAL A 324 9.09 -17.07 -12.31
C VAL A 324 7.68 -17.67 -12.17
N LEU A 325 6.67 -17.16 -12.87
CA LEU A 325 5.33 -17.75 -12.84
C LEU A 325 5.30 -19.15 -13.49
N LEU A 326 6.02 -19.34 -14.60
CA LEU A 326 6.13 -20.62 -15.28
C LEU A 326 6.87 -21.66 -14.42
N GLU A 327 7.99 -21.27 -13.81
CA GLU A 327 8.76 -22.11 -12.87
C GLU A 327 7.89 -22.54 -11.68
N ARG A 328 7.16 -21.60 -11.05
CA ARG A 328 6.25 -21.91 -9.94
C ARG A 328 5.13 -22.86 -10.38
N ALA A 329 4.56 -22.67 -11.58
CA ALA A 329 3.53 -23.54 -12.10
C ALA A 329 4.05 -24.97 -12.36
N ALA A 330 5.30 -25.11 -12.81
CA ALA A 330 5.95 -26.42 -12.99
C ALA A 330 6.15 -27.12 -11.64
N VAL A 331 6.67 -26.43 -10.62
CA VAL A 331 6.85 -26.97 -9.27
C VAL A 331 5.51 -27.45 -8.67
N VAL A 332 4.43 -26.68 -8.82
CA VAL A 332 3.09 -27.08 -8.35
C VAL A 332 2.59 -28.34 -9.07
N LYS A 333 2.81 -28.46 -10.38
CA LYS A 333 2.45 -29.66 -11.15
C LYS A 333 3.25 -30.89 -10.70
N GLU A 334 4.55 -30.75 -10.47
CA GLU A 334 5.40 -31.83 -9.96
C GLU A 334 4.98 -32.27 -8.54
N THR A 335 4.70 -31.30 -7.66
CA THR A 335 4.23 -31.58 -6.29
C THR A 335 2.89 -32.31 -6.28
N LYS A 336 1.96 -31.93 -7.18
CA LYS A 336 0.69 -32.66 -7.34
C LYS A 336 0.89 -34.07 -7.93
N LYS A 337 1.85 -34.24 -8.85
CA LYS A 337 2.18 -35.54 -9.44
C LYS A 337 2.82 -36.47 -8.41
N SER A 338 3.75 -35.99 -7.59
CA SER A 338 4.37 -36.76 -6.51
C SER A 338 3.39 -37.10 -5.38
N ALA A 339 2.47 -36.19 -5.04
CA ALA A 339 1.37 -36.47 -4.11
C ALA A 339 0.41 -37.55 -4.65
N SER A 340 0.12 -37.55 -5.95
CA SER A 340 -0.70 -38.60 -6.59
C SER A 340 0.02 -39.94 -6.72
N ALA A 341 1.35 -39.96 -6.84
CA ALA A 341 2.17 -41.17 -6.87
C ALA A 341 2.45 -41.76 -5.47
N SER A 342 2.31 -40.96 -4.42
CA SER A 342 2.46 -41.37 -3.01
C SER A 342 1.16 -41.85 -2.35
N ALA A 343 0.02 -41.72 -3.06
CA ALA A 343 -1.26 -42.26 -2.59
C ALA A 343 -1.24 -43.80 -2.62
N LYS A 344 -0.76 -44.42 -1.53
CA LYS A 344 -1.03 -45.84 -1.27
C LYS A 344 -2.54 -46.04 -1.20
N THR A 345 -3.05 -46.93 -2.04
CA THR A 345 -4.42 -47.46 -1.99
C THR A 345 -4.72 -47.93 -0.58
N THR A 346 -5.36 -47.09 0.22
CA THR A 346 -6.01 -47.51 1.46
C THR A 346 -7.40 -47.95 1.05
N THR A 347 -7.62 -49.26 1.03
CA THR A 347 -8.95 -49.85 0.87
C THR A 347 -9.82 -49.37 2.02
N ILE A 348 -10.66 -48.37 1.77
CA ILE A 348 -11.72 -47.97 2.69
C ILE A 348 -12.80 -49.04 2.59
N THR A 349 -12.92 -49.88 3.62
CA THR A 349 -14.05 -50.79 3.80
C THR A 349 -15.29 -49.94 4.12
N TRP A 350 -16.24 -49.91 3.19
CA TRP A 350 -17.55 -49.30 3.44
C TRP A 350 -18.38 -50.23 4.32
N VAL A 351 -18.64 -49.82 5.57
CA VAL A 351 -19.74 -50.38 6.36
C VAL A 351 -21.02 -49.68 5.90
N VAL A 352 -21.86 -50.41 5.17
CA VAL A 352 -23.20 -49.96 4.76
C VAL A 352 -24.11 -49.98 5.99
N LEU A 353 -24.35 -48.81 6.59
CA LEU A 353 -25.50 -48.62 7.47
C LEU A 353 -26.73 -48.34 6.60
N LYS A 354 -27.58 -49.36 6.45
CA LYS A 354 -28.90 -49.25 5.84
C LYS A 354 -29.83 -48.42 6.73
N GLY A 355 -30.39 -47.37 6.14
CA GLY A 355 -31.76 -46.94 6.40
C GLY A 355 -31.90 -45.75 7.32
N LEU A 356 -32.31 -44.61 6.74
CA LEU A 356 -33.46 -43.85 7.22
C LEU A 356 -33.92 -42.89 6.13
N ARG A 357 -35.23 -42.95 5.88
CA ARG A 357 -35.94 -42.29 4.80
C ARG A 357 -36.08 -40.80 5.09
N TYR A 358 -35.96 -40.02 4.01
CA TYR A 358 -36.36 -38.64 3.92
C TYR A 358 -37.89 -38.52 4.15
N VAL A 359 -38.32 -37.81 5.19
CA VAL A 359 -39.69 -37.34 5.34
C VAL A 359 -39.69 -35.83 5.14
N ARG A 360 -40.36 -35.39 4.08
CA ARG A 360 -40.71 -33.99 3.82
C ARG A 360 -42.06 -33.75 4.47
N ARG A 361 -42.22 -32.71 5.29
CA ARG A 361 -43.55 -32.25 5.70
C ARG A 361 -43.57 -30.74 5.84
N GLY A 362 -44.38 -30.11 4.99
CA GLY A 362 -44.99 -28.82 5.28
C GLY A 362 -46.24 -28.99 6.14
N ASP A 363 -46.63 -27.87 6.71
CA ASP A 363 -47.91 -27.49 7.30
C ASP A 363 -48.52 -28.23 8.50
N SER A 364 -48.92 -27.35 9.42
CA SER A 364 -50.07 -27.39 10.32
C SER A 364 -49.88 -27.90 11.76
N LYS A 365 -50.09 -26.92 12.67
CA LYS A 365 -50.86 -26.93 13.91
C LYS A 365 -50.30 -27.59 15.18
N GLU A 366 -50.26 -26.74 16.21
CA GLU A 366 -50.69 -26.95 17.60
C GLU A 366 -50.27 -28.26 18.29
N HIS A 367 -49.40 -28.16 19.29
CA HIS A 367 -49.83 -28.24 20.69
C HIS A 367 -48.67 -27.97 21.65
N GLU A 368 -49.02 -27.27 22.73
CA GLU A 368 -48.25 -27.05 23.94
C GLU A 368 -47.75 -28.37 24.57
N MET A 369 -46.60 -28.34 25.24
CA MET A 369 -46.48 -28.64 26.67
C MET A 369 -45.02 -28.54 27.15
N TYR A 370 -44.80 -27.56 28.02
CA TYR A 370 -44.18 -27.71 29.34
C TYR A 370 -42.99 -28.67 29.53
N ASN A 371 -41.85 -28.03 29.84
CA ASN A 371 -41.20 -28.05 31.16
C ASN A 371 -39.79 -28.66 31.27
N GLN A 372 -38.93 -27.81 31.82
CA GLN A 372 -37.91 -28.07 32.84
C GLN A 372 -36.73 -29.00 32.55
N GLY A 373 -35.54 -28.45 32.78
CA GLY A 373 -34.61 -29.14 33.67
C GLY A 373 -33.15 -29.18 33.24
N ASN A 374 -32.43 -28.15 33.66
CA ASN A 374 -31.13 -28.24 34.34
C ASN A 374 -29.88 -28.83 33.65
N HIS A 375 -28.89 -27.92 33.61
CA HIS A 375 -27.55 -28.04 34.17
C HIS A 375 -26.36 -28.52 33.32
N ARG A 376 -25.37 -27.58 33.33
CA ARG A 376 -23.92 -27.74 33.53
C ARG A 376 -23.02 -27.91 32.30
N THR A 377 -22.38 -26.79 31.99
CA THR A 377 -20.92 -26.56 32.01
C THR A 377 -20.00 -27.69 31.52
N ALA A 378 -19.25 -27.42 30.46
CA ALA A 378 -17.81 -27.74 30.39
C ALA A 378 -17.14 -26.91 29.28
N MET A 379 -16.19 -26.07 29.69
CA MET A 379 -15.13 -25.57 28.81
C MET A 379 -14.20 -26.73 28.45
N THR A 380 -13.66 -26.75 27.23
CA THR A 380 -12.29 -27.21 26.98
C THR A 380 -11.74 -26.54 25.73
N HIS A 381 -10.64 -25.80 25.93
CA HIS A 381 -9.66 -25.43 24.91
C HIS A 381 -8.98 -26.67 24.31
N SER A 382 -8.59 -26.58 23.04
CA SER A 382 -7.39 -27.26 22.54
C SER A 382 -6.88 -26.61 21.25
N LEU A 383 -5.67 -26.03 21.39
CA LEU A 383 -4.54 -25.95 20.46
C LEU A 383 -4.72 -25.40 19.05
#